data_AF-A0A2E8E743-F1
#
_entry.id   AF-A0A2E8E743-F1
#
_cell.length_a   1.000
_cell.length_b   1.000
_cell.length_c   1.000
_cell.angle_alpha   90.00
_cell.angle_beta   90.00
_cell.angle_gamma   90.00
#
_symmetry.space_group_name_H-M   'P 1'
#
loop_
_entity.id
_entity.type
_entity.pdbx_description
1 polymer ?
#
loop_
_entity_poly.entity_id
_entity_poly.type
_entity_poly.pdbx_seq_one_letter_code
_entity_poly.pdbx_strand_id
1 'polypeptide(L)'
;MAWVDEIPGVVMDAAFWWIGVEDPGTPVEEVGDLSLEVSYKLRTLAILALLGKASTDGFVHGCTRAARARRLYLGRLADEGVDRDHHRVSGCYEPLLDAIAAGDMQLVGEIDRLSPEDFRPPDEYEDDYCYAQLLQRLCREPVPETELEPLLDRFASYLDGEDNPRFSVCRALVERDEEGFAAAFEDFLASFEESIQEKIARGQLEDVHVLAQRHLSVEGLAILRLADRRGVPTSREYLYCPSLARLPASHPCPEP
;
A
#
# COMPACT_ATOMS: atom_id res chain seq x y z
N MET A 1 23.99 -13.24 9.76
CA MET A 1 23.17 -12.22 9.08
C MET A 1 23.61 -12.22 7.61
N ALA A 2 23.23 -13.26 6.86
CA ALA A 2 23.77 -13.55 5.53
C ALA A 2 23.23 -12.61 4.43
N TRP A 3 22.13 -11.90 4.71
CA TRP A 3 21.41 -11.04 3.76
C TRP A 3 21.93 -9.59 3.70
N VAL A 4 22.87 -9.18 4.57
CA VAL A 4 23.40 -7.81 4.55
C VAL A 4 24.14 -7.51 3.24
N ASP A 5 24.80 -8.53 2.69
CA ASP A 5 25.56 -8.45 1.45
C ASP A 5 24.65 -8.30 0.22
N GLU A 6 23.34 -8.54 0.36
CA GLU A 6 22.33 -8.43 -0.71
C GLU A 6 21.71 -7.02 -0.79
N ILE A 7 21.82 -6.20 0.26
CA ILE A 7 21.24 -4.84 0.30
C ILE A 7 21.77 -3.95 -0.84
N PRO A 8 23.09 -3.94 -1.16
CA PRO A 8 23.58 -3.20 -2.31
C PRO A 8 22.92 -3.65 -3.63
N GLY A 9 22.63 -4.94 -3.77
CA GLY A 9 21.90 -5.49 -4.92
C GLY A 9 20.51 -4.89 -5.04
N VAL A 10 19.74 -4.86 -3.94
CA VAL A 10 18.40 -4.23 -3.91
C VAL A 10 18.43 -2.76 -4.32
N VAL A 11 19.43 -2.01 -3.85
CA VAL A 11 19.58 -0.59 -4.20
C VAL A 11 19.87 -0.41 -5.69
N MET A 12 20.78 -1.21 -6.24
CA MET A 12 21.13 -1.17 -7.66
C MET A 12 19.95 -1.57 -8.54
N ASP A 13 19.23 -2.63 -8.16
CA ASP A 13 18.01 -3.06 -8.84
C ASP A 13 16.96 -1.94 -8.82
N ALA A 14 16.65 -1.39 -7.64
CA ALA A 14 15.66 -0.31 -7.53
C ALA A 14 16.01 0.89 -8.41
N ALA A 15 17.29 1.29 -8.47
CA ALA A 15 17.74 2.35 -9.37
C ALA A 15 17.61 1.98 -10.84
N PHE A 16 17.96 0.74 -11.22
CA PHE A 16 17.80 0.25 -12.60
C PHE A 16 16.33 0.27 -13.05
N TRP A 17 15.43 -0.26 -12.24
CA TRP A 17 14.00 -0.29 -12.55
C TRP A 17 13.40 1.12 -12.58
N TRP A 18 13.83 2.01 -11.68
CA TRP A 18 13.39 3.40 -11.66
C TRP A 18 13.72 4.14 -12.96
N ILE A 19 14.92 3.93 -13.51
CA ILE A 19 15.32 4.50 -14.81
C ILE A 19 14.34 4.06 -15.92
N GLY A 20 13.92 2.79 -15.91
CA GLY A 20 12.95 2.28 -16.90
C GLY A 20 11.57 2.92 -16.77
N VAL A 21 11.10 3.19 -15.55
CA VAL A 21 9.83 3.89 -15.29
C VAL A 21 9.88 5.34 -15.78
N GLU A 22 11.01 6.02 -15.58
CA GLU A 22 11.19 7.43 -16.00
C GLU A 22 11.48 7.61 -17.48
N ASP A 23 12.02 6.59 -18.16
CA ASP A 23 12.38 6.68 -19.58
C ASP A 23 11.11 6.83 -20.46
N PRO A 24 10.92 7.99 -21.12
CA PRO A 24 9.78 8.19 -22.03
C PRO A 24 9.81 7.25 -23.24
N GLY A 25 10.96 6.62 -23.53
CA GLY A 25 11.12 5.63 -24.59
C GLY A 25 10.61 4.24 -24.24
N THR A 26 10.40 3.92 -22.95
CA THR A 26 9.85 2.64 -22.52
C THR A 26 8.36 2.54 -22.90
N PRO A 27 7.91 1.45 -23.55
CA PRO A 27 6.49 1.25 -23.84
C PRO A 27 5.63 1.27 -22.57
N VAL A 28 4.48 1.95 -22.59
CA VAL A 28 3.66 2.15 -21.39
C VAL A 28 3.15 0.84 -20.79
N GLU A 29 2.96 -0.20 -21.60
CA GLU A 29 2.57 -1.53 -21.16
C GLU A 29 3.66 -2.18 -20.29
N GLU A 30 4.94 -1.96 -20.63
CA GLU A 30 6.08 -2.44 -19.83
C GLU A 30 6.24 -1.63 -18.53
N VAL A 31 5.90 -0.34 -18.55
CA VAL A 31 5.99 0.53 -17.37
C VAL A 31 5.10 0.02 -16.22
N GLY A 32 4.00 -0.66 -16.52
CA GLY A 32 3.15 -1.29 -15.51
C GLY A 32 3.94 -2.23 -14.59
N ASP A 33 4.60 -3.23 -15.17
CA ASP A 33 5.45 -4.19 -14.45
C ASP A 33 6.59 -3.48 -13.71
N LEU A 34 7.31 -2.59 -14.42
CA LEU A 34 8.45 -1.85 -13.86
C LEU A 34 8.03 -1.02 -12.64
N SER A 35 6.85 -0.41 -12.69
CA SER A 35 6.33 0.43 -11.60
C SER A 35 6.04 -0.40 -10.34
N LEU A 36 5.51 -1.61 -10.49
CA LEU A 36 5.23 -2.50 -9.36
C LEU A 36 6.52 -3.06 -8.76
N GLU A 37 7.46 -3.51 -9.61
CA GLU A 37 8.77 -4.00 -9.19
C GLU A 37 9.55 -2.93 -8.43
N VAL A 38 9.67 -1.72 -8.97
CA VAL A 38 10.41 -0.66 -8.29
C VAL A 38 9.71 -0.22 -7.00
N SER A 39 8.37 -0.19 -6.97
CA SER A 39 7.60 0.11 -5.76
C SER A 39 7.91 -0.89 -4.65
N TYR A 40 7.88 -2.18 -4.98
CA TYR A 40 8.18 -3.27 -4.05
C TYR A 40 9.60 -3.14 -3.46
N LYS A 41 10.60 -2.86 -4.30
CA LYS A 41 11.99 -2.71 -3.85
C LYS A 41 12.21 -1.45 -3.01
N LEU A 42 11.60 -0.33 -3.39
CA LEU A 42 11.67 0.92 -2.63
C LEU A 42 10.98 0.80 -1.27
N ARG A 43 9.85 0.08 -1.20
CA ARG A 43 9.20 -0.29 0.07
C ARG A 43 10.13 -1.15 0.94
N THR A 44 10.79 -2.16 0.37
CA THR A 44 11.78 -2.95 1.12
C THR A 44 12.87 -2.05 1.71
N LEU A 45 13.42 -1.11 0.92
CA LEU A 45 14.43 -0.17 1.42
C LEU A 45 13.89 0.76 2.51
N ALA A 46 12.63 1.20 2.42
CA ALA A 46 11.95 1.96 3.47
C ALA A 46 11.91 1.18 4.79
N ILE A 47 11.48 -0.08 4.72
CA ILE A 47 11.40 -0.98 5.89
C ILE A 47 12.79 -1.20 6.49
N LEU A 48 13.80 -1.50 5.67
CA LEU A 48 15.17 -1.70 6.14
C LEU A 48 15.77 -0.43 6.76
N ALA A 49 15.44 0.75 6.24
CA ALA A 49 15.87 2.02 6.83
C ALA A 49 15.27 2.21 8.24
N LEU A 50 14.00 1.83 8.42
CA LEU A 50 13.37 1.87 9.74
C LEU A 50 13.98 0.82 10.69
N LEU A 51 14.01 -0.45 10.29
CA LEU A 51 14.45 -1.55 11.15
C LEU A 51 15.94 -1.47 11.50
N GLY A 52 16.78 -1.12 10.52
CA GLY A 52 18.23 -1.10 10.68
C GLY A 52 18.77 0.20 11.29
N LYS A 53 18.08 1.32 11.11
CA LYS A 53 18.58 2.66 11.50
C LYS A 53 17.60 3.49 12.32
N ALA A 54 16.42 2.97 12.64
CA ALA A 54 15.33 3.74 13.26
C ALA A 54 15.02 5.03 12.48
N SER A 55 15.19 5.01 11.15
CA SER A 55 15.07 6.20 10.31
C SER A 55 13.62 6.38 9.83
N THR A 56 12.87 7.23 10.51
CA THR A 56 11.52 7.66 10.06
C THR A 56 11.59 8.33 8.69
N ASP A 57 12.55 9.24 8.47
CA ASP A 57 12.73 9.89 7.17
C ASP A 57 13.00 8.87 6.05
N GLY A 58 13.88 7.89 6.30
CA GLY A 58 14.16 6.84 5.33
C GLY A 58 12.93 5.98 5.00
N PHE A 59 12.11 5.67 6.00
CA PHE A 59 10.84 4.97 5.81
C PHE A 59 9.87 5.79 4.96
N VAL A 60 9.56 7.01 5.40
CA VAL A 60 8.60 7.89 4.72
C VAL A 60 9.05 8.20 3.29
N HIS A 61 10.33 8.50 3.07
CA HIS A 61 10.86 8.80 1.73
C HIS A 61 10.82 7.58 0.82
N GLY A 62 11.15 6.39 1.32
CA GLY A 62 11.09 5.17 0.52
C GLY A 62 9.66 4.81 0.11
N CYS A 63 8.69 4.88 1.03
CA CYS A 63 7.27 4.70 0.72
C CYS A 63 6.76 5.78 -0.26
N THR A 64 7.14 7.05 -0.06
CA THR A 64 6.78 8.13 -1.00
C THR A 64 7.30 7.85 -2.41
N ARG A 65 8.56 7.39 -2.56
CA ARG A 65 9.12 7.04 -3.86
C ARG A 65 8.44 5.82 -4.48
N ALA A 66 8.10 4.81 -3.69
CA ALA A 66 7.34 3.66 -4.17
C ALA A 66 6.00 4.10 -4.77
N ALA A 67 5.23 4.92 -4.03
CA ALA A 67 3.99 5.49 -4.52
C ALA A 67 4.15 6.35 -5.79
N ARG A 68 5.25 7.11 -5.90
CA ARG A 68 5.54 7.95 -7.09
C ARG A 68 5.70 7.10 -8.37
N ALA A 69 6.27 5.90 -8.30
CA ALA A 69 6.35 5.01 -9.46
C ALA A 69 4.96 4.69 -10.04
N ARG A 70 4.00 4.36 -9.16
CA ARG A 70 2.61 4.10 -9.56
C ARG A 70 1.95 5.33 -10.16
N ARG A 71 2.14 6.49 -9.54
CA ARG A 71 1.62 7.78 -10.03
C ARG A 71 2.21 8.17 -11.40
N LEU A 72 3.49 7.86 -11.65
CA LEU A 72 4.12 8.06 -12.96
C LEU A 72 3.48 7.15 -14.03
N TYR A 73 3.37 5.85 -13.75
CA TYR A 73 2.72 4.90 -14.65
C TYR A 73 1.28 5.30 -15.00
N LEU A 74 0.45 5.58 -14.00
CA LEU A 74 -0.94 5.98 -14.21
C LEU A 74 -1.04 7.32 -14.98
N GLY A 75 -0.11 8.25 -14.72
CA GLY A 75 -0.01 9.50 -15.45
C GLY A 75 0.32 9.30 -16.93
N ARG A 76 1.27 8.41 -17.24
CA ARG A 76 1.62 8.07 -18.63
C ARG A 76 0.45 7.45 -19.39
N LEU A 77 -0.29 6.53 -18.77
CA LEU A 77 -1.50 5.99 -19.38
C LEU A 77 -2.53 7.08 -19.72
N ALA A 78 -2.71 8.05 -18.81
CA ALA A 78 -3.61 9.17 -19.04
C ALA A 78 -3.12 10.08 -20.18
N ASP A 79 -1.83 10.40 -20.22
CA ASP A 79 -1.22 11.24 -21.24
C ASP A 79 -1.24 10.59 -22.63
N GLU A 80 -1.04 9.27 -22.69
CA GLU A 80 -1.06 8.46 -23.92
C GLU A 80 -2.48 8.05 -24.34
N GLY A 81 -3.50 8.33 -23.51
CA GLY A 81 -4.90 7.99 -23.78
C GLY A 81 -5.20 6.50 -23.72
N VAL A 82 -4.39 5.73 -22.99
CA VAL A 82 -4.53 4.27 -22.84
C VAL A 82 -5.52 3.95 -21.74
N ASP A 83 -6.73 3.56 -22.12
CA ASP A 83 -7.79 3.25 -21.17
C ASP A 83 -7.67 1.84 -20.57
N ARG A 84 -7.23 0.86 -21.36
CA ARG A 84 -7.09 -0.54 -20.93
C ARG A 84 -5.64 -0.98 -20.96
N ASP A 85 -5.15 -1.28 -19.77
CA ASP A 85 -3.88 -1.95 -19.52
C ASP A 85 -4.08 -2.88 -18.31
N HIS A 86 -3.40 -4.02 -18.29
CA HIS A 86 -3.54 -5.04 -17.24
C HIS A 86 -3.24 -4.47 -15.84
N HIS A 87 -2.27 -3.55 -15.74
CA HIS A 87 -1.91 -2.94 -14.47
C HIS A 87 -2.73 -1.69 -14.15
N ARG A 88 -3.60 -1.22 -15.05
CA ARG A 88 -4.53 -0.11 -14.80
C ARG A 88 -5.81 -0.62 -14.15
N VAL A 89 -5.65 -1.17 -12.95
CA VAL A 89 -6.72 -1.68 -12.09
C VAL A 89 -6.59 -1.08 -10.70
N SER A 90 -7.70 -0.99 -9.96
CA SER A 90 -7.69 -0.48 -8.58
C SER A 90 -7.09 -1.50 -7.63
N GLY A 91 -7.25 -2.79 -7.93
CA GLY A 91 -6.66 -3.89 -7.15
C GLY A 91 -5.13 -3.83 -6.98
N CYS A 92 -4.41 -3.09 -7.82
CA CYS A 92 -2.99 -2.79 -7.62
C CYS A 92 -2.80 -1.62 -6.62
N TYR A 93 -3.31 -1.79 -5.40
CA TYR A 93 -3.38 -0.74 -4.37
C TYR A 93 -2.14 -0.66 -3.48
N GLU A 94 -1.15 -1.54 -3.61
CA GLU A 94 0.02 -1.54 -2.73
C GLU A 94 0.74 -0.19 -2.76
N PRO A 95 1.05 0.42 -3.92
CA PRO A 95 1.68 1.74 -3.93
C PRO A 95 0.79 2.86 -3.36
N LEU A 96 -0.53 2.70 -3.39
CA LEU A 96 -1.44 3.62 -2.68
C LEU A 96 -1.26 3.49 -1.16
N LEU A 97 -1.16 2.26 -0.64
CA LEU A 97 -0.85 2.02 0.78
C LEU A 97 0.50 2.65 1.17
N ASP A 98 1.51 2.64 0.31
CA ASP A 98 2.77 3.33 0.57
C ASP A 98 2.57 4.84 0.75
N ALA A 99 1.79 5.48 -0.13
CA ALA A 99 1.49 6.91 -0.01
C ALA A 99 0.73 7.23 1.28
N ILE A 100 -0.27 6.40 1.62
CA ILE A 100 -1.05 6.53 2.85
C ILE A 100 -0.12 6.37 4.05
N ALA A 101 0.67 5.30 4.12
CA ALA A 101 1.61 5.00 5.20
C ALA A 101 2.74 6.03 5.35
N ALA A 102 3.11 6.72 4.27
CA ALA A 102 4.03 7.87 4.31
C ALA A 102 3.36 9.14 4.87
N GLY A 103 2.03 9.23 4.79
CA GLY A 103 1.27 10.43 5.14
C GLY A 103 1.21 11.48 4.02
N ASP A 104 1.59 11.11 2.79
CA ASP A 104 1.58 12.03 1.64
C ASP A 104 0.19 12.05 1.00
N MET A 105 -0.72 12.81 1.62
CA MET A 105 -2.12 12.91 1.17
C MET A 105 -2.26 13.60 -0.20
N GLN A 106 -1.28 14.42 -0.59
CA GLN A 106 -1.27 15.00 -1.94
C GLN A 106 -1.04 13.89 -2.97
N LEU A 107 -0.03 13.05 -2.77
CA LEU A 107 0.27 11.92 -3.64
C LEU A 107 -0.87 10.90 -3.67
N VAL A 108 -1.51 10.64 -2.53
CA VAL A 108 -2.74 9.82 -2.46
C VAL A 108 -3.81 10.38 -3.40
N GLY A 109 -4.09 11.69 -3.35
CA GLY A 109 -5.07 12.34 -4.23
C GLY A 109 -4.66 12.40 -5.70
N GLU A 110 -3.37 12.35 -6.02
CA GLU A 110 -2.88 12.18 -7.40
C GLU A 110 -3.13 10.76 -7.92
N ILE A 111 -2.82 9.74 -7.12
CA ILE A 111 -3.07 8.33 -7.47
C ILE A 111 -4.57 8.06 -7.62
N ASP A 112 -5.39 8.53 -6.67
CA ASP A 112 -6.85 8.38 -6.71
C ASP A 112 -7.45 8.94 -8.01
N ARG A 113 -7.07 10.17 -8.40
CA ARG A 113 -7.58 10.80 -9.63
C ARG A 113 -7.21 10.09 -10.92
N LEU A 114 -6.08 9.38 -10.94
CA LEU A 114 -5.58 8.67 -12.13
C LEU A 114 -6.04 7.20 -12.15
N SER A 115 -6.41 6.67 -10.98
CA SER A 115 -6.91 5.30 -10.82
C SER A 115 -8.28 5.13 -11.50
N PRO A 116 -8.60 3.92 -11.99
CA PRO A 116 -9.93 3.65 -12.51
C PRO A 116 -10.98 3.60 -11.39
N GLU A 117 -12.20 4.07 -11.67
CA GLU A 117 -13.32 3.99 -10.71
C GLU A 117 -14.16 2.72 -10.90
N ASP A 118 -14.15 2.14 -12.10
CA ASP A 118 -14.92 0.95 -12.44
C ASP A 118 -14.15 -0.34 -12.17
N PHE A 119 -14.90 -1.41 -11.85
CA PHE A 119 -14.37 -2.76 -11.74
C PHE A 119 -13.97 -3.33 -13.12
N ARG A 120 -12.80 -3.95 -13.23
CA ARG A 120 -12.15 -4.35 -14.49
C ARG A 120 -11.83 -5.86 -14.55
N PRO A 121 -12.84 -6.73 -14.69
CA PRO A 121 -12.60 -8.14 -14.95
C PRO A 121 -12.06 -8.35 -16.39
N PRO A 122 -11.19 -9.34 -16.63
CA PRO A 122 -10.68 -10.33 -15.67
C PRO A 122 -9.40 -9.87 -14.93
N ASP A 123 -8.99 -8.61 -15.08
CA ASP A 123 -7.68 -8.11 -14.65
C ASP A 123 -7.60 -7.81 -13.14
N GLU A 124 -8.73 -7.72 -12.43
CA GLU A 124 -8.76 -7.57 -10.97
C GLU A 124 -9.85 -8.43 -10.32
N TYR A 125 -9.58 -8.83 -9.07
CA TYR A 125 -10.56 -9.46 -8.18
C TYR A 125 -11.45 -8.39 -7.52
N GLU A 126 -12.69 -8.76 -7.21
CA GLU A 126 -13.69 -7.80 -6.78
C GLU A 126 -13.49 -7.34 -5.33
N ASP A 127 -12.94 -8.18 -4.46
CA ASP A 127 -12.51 -7.80 -3.11
C ASP A 127 -11.36 -6.81 -3.13
N ASP A 128 -10.33 -7.05 -3.95
CA ASP A 128 -9.21 -6.11 -4.14
C ASP A 128 -9.70 -4.76 -4.70
N TYR A 129 -10.64 -4.77 -5.65
CA TYR A 129 -11.30 -3.55 -6.14
C TYR A 129 -12.05 -2.82 -5.02
N CYS A 130 -12.92 -3.51 -4.28
CA CYS A 130 -13.72 -2.88 -3.22
C CYS A 130 -12.82 -2.29 -2.14
N TYR A 131 -11.78 -3.02 -1.74
CA TYR A 131 -10.82 -2.56 -0.75
C TYR A 131 -10.08 -1.30 -1.22
N ALA A 132 -9.55 -1.31 -2.44
CA ALA A 132 -8.88 -0.15 -3.02
C ALA A 132 -9.78 1.09 -3.09
N GLN A 133 -11.03 0.91 -3.53
CA GLN A 133 -12.00 2.01 -3.62
C GLN A 133 -12.34 2.57 -2.24
N LEU A 134 -12.52 1.71 -1.22
CA LEU A 134 -12.74 2.14 0.17
C LEU A 134 -11.54 2.94 0.69
N LEU A 135 -10.30 2.48 0.47
CA LEU A 135 -9.09 3.21 0.86
C LEU A 135 -9.04 4.60 0.22
N GLN A 136 -9.32 4.69 -1.08
CA GLN A 136 -9.34 5.97 -1.82
C GLN A 136 -10.41 6.92 -1.24
N ARG A 137 -11.65 6.45 -1.08
CA ARG A 137 -12.75 7.28 -0.57
C ARG A 137 -12.51 7.73 0.87
N LEU A 138 -11.95 6.87 1.72
CA LEU A 138 -11.59 7.20 3.10
C LEU A 138 -10.45 8.25 3.18
N CYS A 139 -9.63 8.38 2.13
CA CYS A 139 -8.60 9.42 2.07
C CYS A 139 -9.11 10.80 1.64
N ARG A 140 -10.22 10.87 0.91
CA ARG A 140 -10.77 12.12 0.35
C ARG A 140 -11.23 13.08 1.46
N GLU A 141 -11.11 14.39 1.19
CA GLU A 141 -11.62 15.45 2.07
C GLU A 141 -12.53 16.40 1.27
N PRO A 142 -13.85 16.47 1.58
CA PRO A 142 -14.56 15.65 2.57
C PRO A 142 -14.68 14.18 2.13
N VAL A 143 -14.79 13.28 3.10
CA VAL A 143 -15.07 11.85 2.83
C VAL A 143 -16.47 11.73 2.21
N PRO A 144 -16.63 11.06 1.06
CA PRO A 144 -17.94 10.88 0.41
C PRO A 144 -18.71 9.74 1.10
N GLU A 145 -19.30 10.02 2.26
CA GLU A 145 -19.99 9.00 3.08
C GLU A 145 -21.07 8.22 2.31
N THR A 146 -21.71 8.84 1.31
CA THR A 146 -22.72 8.20 0.46
C THR A 146 -22.17 7.16 -0.51
N GLU A 147 -20.86 7.14 -0.76
CA GLU A 147 -20.17 6.16 -1.61
C GLU A 147 -19.64 4.95 -0.83
N LEU A 148 -19.51 5.04 0.50
CA LEU A 148 -18.86 4.01 1.31
C LEU A 148 -19.77 2.79 1.52
N GLU A 149 -21.04 3.01 1.89
CA GLU A 149 -21.98 1.92 2.16
C GLU A 149 -22.18 1.00 0.94
N PRO A 150 -22.41 1.53 -0.30
CA PRO A 150 -22.52 0.67 -1.47
C PRO A 150 -21.26 -0.16 -1.76
N LEU A 151 -20.06 0.36 -1.43
CA LEU A 151 -18.82 -0.39 -1.57
C LEU A 151 -18.69 -1.49 -0.52
N LEU A 152 -19.10 -1.24 0.73
CA LEU A 152 -19.17 -2.27 1.78
C LEU A 152 -20.17 -3.37 1.43
N ASP A 153 -21.37 -3.01 0.96
CA ASP A 153 -22.39 -3.98 0.52
C ASP A 153 -21.86 -4.87 -0.61
N ARG A 154 -21.16 -4.26 -1.58
CA ARG A 154 -20.55 -4.99 -2.70
C ARG A 154 -19.45 -5.94 -2.22
N PHE A 155 -18.58 -5.46 -1.32
CA PHE A 155 -17.52 -6.28 -0.73
C PHE A 155 -18.12 -7.47 0.04
N ALA A 156 -19.09 -7.22 0.92
CA ALA A 156 -19.79 -8.25 1.69
C ALA A 156 -20.48 -9.29 0.78
N SER A 157 -21.11 -8.83 -0.31
CA SER A 157 -21.77 -9.72 -1.27
C SER A 157 -20.78 -10.61 -2.01
N TYR A 158 -19.57 -10.13 -2.33
CA TYR A 158 -18.54 -10.95 -2.96
C TYR A 158 -17.98 -12.01 -2.01
N LEU A 159 -17.84 -11.67 -0.73
CA LEU A 159 -17.35 -12.60 0.29
C LEU A 159 -18.32 -13.75 0.59
N ASP A 160 -19.62 -13.62 0.26
CA ASP A 160 -20.66 -14.64 0.50
C ASP A 160 -20.66 -15.20 1.94
N GLY A 161 -20.38 -14.34 2.91
CA GLY A 161 -20.31 -14.69 4.34
C GLY A 161 -18.97 -15.25 4.82
N GLU A 162 -17.94 -15.29 3.98
CA GLU A 162 -16.56 -15.59 4.40
C GLU A 162 -15.95 -14.43 5.23
N ASP A 163 -15.19 -14.79 6.25
CA ASP A 163 -14.47 -13.82 7.08
C ASP A 163 -13.32 -13.19 6.30
N ASN A 164 -13.26 -11.86 6.28
CA ASN A 164 -12.18 -11.11 5.65
C ASN A 164 -11.72 -9.96 6.56
N PRO A 165 -10.46 -9.99 7.06
CA PRO A 165 -9.97 -8.95 7.98
C PRO A 165 -9.96 -7.54 7.39
N ARG A 166 -9.71 -7.38 6.08
CA ARG A 166 -9.75 -6.07 5.41
C ARG A 166 -11.16 -5.50 5.40
N PHE A 167 -12.16 -6.33 5.08
CA PHE A 167 -13.56 -5.94 5.14
C PHE A 167 -13.95 -5.47 6.56
N SER A 168 -13.62 -6.26 7.59
CA SER A 168 -13.94 -5.92 8.98
C SER A 168 -13.34 -4.58 9.41
N VAL A 169 -12.07 -4.32 9.06
CA VAL A 169 -11.40 -3.04 9.36
C VAL A 169 -12.04 -1.89 8.59
N CYS A 170 -12.31 -2.05 7.29
CA CYS A 170 -12.96 -1.01 6.50
C CYS A 170 -14.34 -0.67 7.05
N ARG A 171 -15.17 -1.67 7.38
CA ARG A 171 -16.49 -1.46 7.99
C ARG A 171 -16.38 -0.63 9.27
N ALA A 172 -15.49 -1.00 10.18
CA ALA A 172 -15.29 -0.26 11.43
C ALA A 172 -14.82 1.20 11.19
N LEU A 173 -13.96 1.43 10.18
CA LEU A 173 -13.53 2.79 9.80
C LEU A 173 -14.65 3.65 9.19
N VAL A 174 -15.53 3.03 8.40
CA VAL A 174 -16.71 3.70 7.82
C VAL A 174 -17.68 4.08 8.93
N GLU A 175 -18.04 3.12 9.79
CA GLU A 175 -18.97 3.28 10.91
C GLU A 175 -18.40 4.13 12.06
N ARG A 176 -17.06 4.32 12.08
CA ARG A 176 -16.31 4.92 13.20
C ARG A 176 -16.53 4.18 14.52
N ASP A 177 -16.66 2.86 14.43
CA ASP A 177 -16.80 1.97 15.58
C ASP A 177 -15.44 1.76 16.25
N GLU A 178 -15.20 2.42 17.39
CA GLU A 178 -13.92 2.37 18.10
C GLU A 178 -13.60 0.96 18.62
N GLU A 179 -14.59 0.27 19.20
CA GLU A 179 -14.41 -1.07 19.78
C GLU A 179 -14.30 -2.10 18.67
N GLY A 180 -15.16 -2.00 17.65
CA GLY A 180 -15.09 -2.85 16.45
C GLY A 180 -13.78 -2.67 15.69
N PHE A 181 -13.25 -1.45 15.57
CA PHE A 181 -11.97 -1.19 14.92
C PHE A 181 -10.81 -1.85 15.68
N ALA A 182 -10.77 -1.70 17.00
CA ALA A 182 -9.70 -2.28 17.80
C ALA A 182 -9.65 -3.80 17.65
N ALA A 183 -10.80 -4.48 17.70
CA ALA A 183 -10.88 -5.92 17.48
C ALA A 183 -10.51 -6.31 16.04
N ALA A 184 -11.11 -5.66 15.04
CA ALA A 184 -10.88 -5.96 13.64
C ALA A 184 -9.41 -5.75 13.22
N PHE A 185 -8.74 -4.74 13.80
CA PHE A 185 -7.34 -4.45 13.51
C PHE A 185 -6.39 -5.51 14.11
N GLU A 186 -6.68 -6.02 15.31
CA GLU A 186 -5.91 -7.14 15.88
C GLU A 186 -6.11 -8.42 15.06
N ASP A 187 -7.33 -8.70 14.59
CA ASP A 187 -7.62 -9.83 13.70
C ASP A 187 -6.89 -9.70 12.36
N PHE A 188 -6.81 -8.46 11.81
CA PHE A 188 -6.00 -8.17 10.63
C PHE A 188 -4.51 -8.46 10.85
N LEU A 189 -3.95 -8.08 12.01
CA LEU A 189 -2.55 -8.36 12.32
C LEU A 189 -2.29 -9.85 12.56
N ALA A 190 -3.25 -10.57 13.15
CA ALA A 190 -3.18 -12.02 13.29
C ALA A 190 -3.16 -12.72 11.92
N SER A 191 -4.05 -12.31 10.99
CA SER A 191 -4.05 -12.82 9.62
C SER A 191 -2.76 -12.50 8.87
N PHE A 192 -2.20 -11.31 9.09
CA PHE A 192 -0.88 -10.95 8.57
C PHE A 192 0.22 -11.89 9.08
N GLU A 193 0.25 -12.19 10.38
CA GLU A 193 1.19 -13.15 10.97
C GLU A 193 1.01 -14.56 10.40
N GLU A 194 -0.23 -15.04 10.27
CA GLU A 194 -0.53 -16.34 9.65
C GLU A 194 0.02 -16.41 8.22
N SER A 195 -0.18 -15.36 7.41
CA SER A 195 0.35 -15.28 6.05
C SER A 195 1.88 -15.39 6.02
N ILE A 196 2.58 -14.83 7.01
CA ILE A 196 4.03 -14.94 7.15
C ILE A 196 4.42 -16.38 7.48
N GLN A 197 3.73 -17.02 8.43
CA GLN A 197 4.03 -18.39 8.84
C GLN A 197 3.79 -19.38 7.69
N GLU A 198 2.72 -19.19 6.90
CA GLU A 198 2.48 -20.02 5.71
C GLU A 198 3.60 -19.89 4.68
N LYS A 199 4.07 -18.67 4.41
CA LYS A 199 5.18 -18.42 3.48
C LYS A 199 6.47 -19.08 3.96
N ILE A 200 6.74 -19.05 5.26
CA ILE A 200 7.87 -19.76 5.89
C ILE A 200 7.71 -21.27 5.73
N ALA A 201 6.53 -21.83 6.05
CA ALA A 201 6.27 -23.26 5.97
C ALA A 201 6.36 -23.81 4.54
N ARG A 202 6.01 -23.00 3.53
CA ARG A 202 6.15 -23.32 2.10
C ARG A 202 7.60 -23.23 1.59
N GLY A 203 8.56 -22.86 2.44
CA GLY A 203 9.97 -22.77 2.08
C GLY A 203 10.28 -21.66 1.08
N GLN A 204 9.49 -20.59 1.05
CA GLN A 204 9.81 -19.44 0.20
C GLN A 204 11.19 -18.89 0.57
N LEU A 205 12.03 -18.71 -0.46
CA LEU A 205 13.43 -18.29 -0.33
C LEU A 205 13.55 -17.04 0.55
N GLU A 206 14.58 -17.02 1.40
CA GLU A 206 14.92 -15.91 2.31
C GLU A 206 15.54 -14.72 1.55
N ASP A 207 14.89 -14.27 0.48
CA ASP A 207 15.25 -13.01 -0.17
C ASP A 207 15.05 -11.87 0.85
N VAL A 208 16.01 -10.94 0.89
CA VAL A 208 15.97 -9.72 1.71
C VAL A 208 14.62 -8.97 1.60
N HIS A 209 13.96 -9.00 0.45
CA HIS A 209 12.63 -8.43 0.26
C HIS A 209 11.57 -9.08 1.16
N VAL A 210 11.52 -10.40 1.14
CA VAL A 210 10.58 -11.20 1.93
C VAL A 210 10.88 -11.05 3.41
N LEU A 211 12.16 -11.05 3.79
CA LEU A 211 12.57 -10.89 5.19
C LEU A 211 12.15 -9.53 5.76
N ALA A 212 12.38 -8.44 5.03
CA ALA A 212 12.02 -7.10 5.50
C ALA A 212 10.51 -7.00 5.78
N GLN A 213 9.69 -7.45 4.83
CA GLN A 213 8.23 -7.32 4.92
C GLN A 213 7.58 -8.19 6.00
N ARG A 214 8.28 -9.21 6.53
CA ARG A 214 7.78 -10.00 7.68
C ARG A 214 7.79 -9.24 9.01
N HIS A 215 8.56 -8.15 9.08
CA HIS A 215 8.77 -7.43 10.34
C HIS A 215 7.96 -6.13 10.44
N LEU A 216 7.31 -5.71 9.35
CA LEU A 216 6.55 -4.47 9.32
C LEU A 216 5.40 -4.54 8.32
N SER A 217 4.18 -4.22 8.77
CA SER A 217 2.99 -4.16 7.92
C SER A 217 2.75 -2.73 7.45
N VAL A 218 3.14 -2.43 6.20
CA VAL A 218 2.85 -1.12 5.57
C VAL A 218 1.34 -0.92 5.41
N GLU A 219 0.61 -2.00 5.11
CA GLU A 219 -0.85 -1.98 5.05
C GLU A 219 -1.47 -1.62 6.41
N GLY A 220 -1.00 -2.24 7.50
CA GLY A 220 -1.44 -1.90 8.85
C GLY A 220 -1.14 -0.45 9.22
N LEU A 221 0.02 0.09 8.84
CA LEU A 221 0.35 1.50 9.05
C LEU A 221 -0.55 2.45 8.25
N ALA A 222 -0.90 2.09 7.01
CA ALA A 222 -1.83 2.85 6.20
C ALA A 222 -3.23 2.89 6.84
N ILE A 223 -3.72 1.74 7.30
CA ILE A 223 -4.98 1.61 8.05
C ILE A 223 -4.98 2.48 9.30
N LEU A 224 -3.91 2.46 10.11
CA LEU A 224 -3.80 3.28 11.32
C LEU A 224 -3.85 4.79 11.00
N ARG A 225 -3.28 5.21 9.88
CA ARG A 225 -3.39 6.62 9.45
C ARG A 225 -4.79 6.99 9.00
N LEU A 226 -5.52 6.07 8.37
CA LEU A 226 -6.94 6.27 8.08
C LEU A 226 -7.77 6.37 9.37
N ALA A 227 -7.51 5.53 10.36
CA ALA A 227 -8.14 5.60 11.67
C ALA A 227 -7.92 6.97 12.34
N ASP A 228 -6.67 7.43 12.38
CA ASP A 228 -6.30 8.75 12.91
C ASP A 228 -7.04 9.90 12.17
N ARG A 229 -7.17 9.81 10.84
CA ARG A 229 -7.92 10.79 10.00
C ARG A 229 -9.43 10.72 10.23
N ARG A 230 -9.98 9.54 10.52
CA ARG A 230 -11.40 9.33 10.84
C ARG A 230 -11.73 9.66 12.30
N GLY A 231 -10.72 9.98 13.12
CA GLY A 231 -10.89 10.23 14.55
C GLY A 231 -11.18 8.96 15.36
N VAL A 232 -10.84 7.78 14.83
CA VAL A 232 -10.96 6.50 15.52
C VAL A 232 -9.71 6.31 16.39
N PRO A 233 -9.85 6.16 17.72
CA PRO A 233 -8.70 5.99 18.61
C PRO A 233 -7.91 4.72 18.30
N THR A 234 -6.58 4.80 18.41
CA THR A 234 -5.68 3.67 18.18
C THR A 234 -4.67 3.51 19.32
N SER A 235 -4.21 2.29 19.57
CA SER A 235 -3.10 2.04 20.49
C SER A 235 -1.82 2.66 19.95
N ARG A 236 -0.92 3.01 20.87
CA ARG A 236 0.38 3.58 20.51
C ARG A 236 1.25 2.57 19.75
N GLU A 237 1.28 1.34 20.22
CA GLU A 237 2.08 0.25 19.65
C GLU A 237 1.16 -0.89 19.26
N TYR A 238 1.42 -1.45 18.08
CA TYR A 238 0.83 -2.69 17.60
C TYR A 238 1.93 -3.59 17.04
N LEU A 239 1.71 -4.89 17.05
CA LEU A 239 2.63 -5.83 16.41
C LEU A 239 2.74 -5.48 14.90
N TYR A 240 3.96 -5.46 14.37
CA TYR A 240 4.29 -5.05 12.99
C TYR A 240 4.00 -3.59 12.61
N CYS A 241 3.42 -2.78 13.49
CA CYS A 241 3.14 -1.36 13.25
C CYS A 241 3.75 -0.49 14.36
N PRO A 242 5.09 -0.39 14.42
CA PRO A 242 5.76 0.34 15.50
C PRO A 242 5.43 1.84 15.44
N SER A 243 5.28 2.48 16.59
CA SER A 243 4.92 3.91 16.66
C SER A 243 5.89 4.82 15.90
N LEU A 244 7.16 4.42 15.80
CA LEU A 244 8.19 5.14 15.06
C LEU A 244 7.87 5.29 13.55
N ALA A 245 7.20 4.31 12.95
CA ALA A 245 6.79 4.34 11.54
C ALA A 245 5.59 5.27 11.28
N ARG A 246 4.89 5.69 12.34
CA ARG A 246 3.72 6.57 12.28
C ARG A 246 4.11 8.06 12.37
N LEU A 247 5.35 8.35 12.73
CA LEU A 247 5.85 9.72 12.80
C LEU A 247 5.98 10.34 11.39
N PRO A 248 5.76 11.65 11.25
CA PRO A 248 6.05 12.35 10.00
C PRO A 248 7.56 12.43 9.77
N ALA A 249 7.97 12.57 8.51
CA ALA A 249 9.37 12.86 8.20
C ALA A 249 9.78 14.25 8.72
N SER A 250 11.03 14.37 9.14
CA SER A 250 11.63 15.64 9.57
C SER A 250 11.93 16.55 8.37
N HIS A 251 12.13 15.96 7.20
CA HIS A 251 12.39 16.64 5.94
C HIS A 251 11.45 16.12 4.84
N PRO A 252 11.03 16.98 3.89
CA PRO A 252 10.27 16.52 2.73
C PRO A 252 11.07 15.48 1.95
N CYS A 253 10.37 14.53 1.33
CA CYS A 253 11.01 13.62 0.39
C CYS A 253 11.62 14.45 -0.75
N PRO A 254 12.92 14.27 -1.08
CA PRO A 254 13.51 14.94 -2.22
C PRO A 254 12.70 14.64 -3.49
N GLU A 255 12.47 15.67 -4.31
CA GLU A 255 12.05 15.45 -5.68
C GLU A 255 13.15 14.69 -6.44
N PRO A 256 12.79 13.81 -7.39
CA PRO A 256 13.76 13.18 -8.27
C PRO A 256 14.56 14.22 -9.08
#